data_AF-A0A0M8KA44-F1
#
_entry.id   AF-A0A0M8KA44-F1
#
_cell.length_a   1.000
_cell.length_b   1.000
_cell.length_c   1.000
_cell.angle_alpha   90.00
_cell.angle_beta   90.00
_cell.angle_gamma   90.00
#
_symmetry.space_group_name_H-M   'P 1'
#
loop_
_entity.id
_entity.type
_entity.pdbx_description
1 polymer ?
#
loop_
_entity_poly.entity_id
_entity_poly.type
_entity_poly.pdbx_seq_one_letter_code
_entity_poly.pdbx_strand_id
1 'polypeptide(L)'
;MAWGWLLALGVLIALVGLGVVWWMGRKPATPHTLPPGADVGGYGRERWARERRMWAATLARLERQAERLDPVPPHLMRDIEQARKRLARAEMMLNEEDTADEGA
;
A
#
# COMPACT_ATOMS: atom_id res chain seq x y z
N MET A 1 39.77 -28.16 26.88
CA MET A 1 38.57 -28.73 26.24
C MET A 1 37.48 -27.65 26.11
N ALA A 2 37.63 -26.71 25.17
CA ALA A 2 36.70 -25.57 25.01
C ALA A 2 35.94 -25.57 23.67
N TRP A 3 36.32 -26.45 22.73
CA TRP A 3 35.80 -26.47 21.36
C TRP A 3 34.37 -27.04 21.24
N GLY A 4 33.95 -27.91 22.16
CA GLY A 4 32.59 -28.49 22.13
C GLY A 4 31.47 -27.47 22.42
N TRP A 5 31.75 -26.47 23.24
CA TRP A 5 30.76 -25.44 23.62
C TRP A 5 30.47 -24.46 22.47
N LEU A 6 31.46 -24.17 21.63
CA LEU A 6 31.28 -23.30 20.45
C LEU A 6 30.38 -23.96 19.40
N LEU A 7 30.53 -25.28 19.19
CA LEU A 7 29.66 -26.03 18.28
C LEU A 7 28.23 -26.15 18.83
N ALA A 8 28.08 -26.42 20.14
CA ALA A 8 26.76 -26.47 20.78
C ALA A 8 26.02 -25.13 20.69
N LEU A 9 26.73 -24.00 20.88
CA LEU A 9 26.16 -22.66 20.77
C LEU A 9 25.72 -22.34 19.33
N GLY A 10 26.53 -22.71 18.33
CA GLY A 10 26.21 -22.51 16.92
C GLY A 10 24.96 -23.29 16.48
N VAL A 11 24.82 -24.54 16.93
CA VAL A 11 23.63 -25.37 16.65
C VAL A 11 22.38 -24.77 17.31
N LEU A 12 22.51 -24.24 18.54
CA LEU A 12 21.39 -23.63 19.24
C LEU A 12 20.87 -22.38 18.52
N ILE A 13 21.78 -21.53 18.02
CA ILE A 13 21.41 -20.34 17.23
C ILE A 13 20.73 -20.74 15.91
N ALA A 14 21.23 -21.78 15.24
CA ALA A 14 20.62 -22.27 14.00
C ALA A 14 19.20 -22.80 14.22
N LEU A 15 18.97 -23.55 15.31
CA LEU A 15 17.64 -24.07 15.65
C LEU A 15 16.65 -22.97 16.02
N VAL A 16 17.10 -21.94 16.74
CA VAL A 16 16.27 -20.77 17.06
C VAL A 16 15.93 -19.98 15.80
N GLY A 17 16.92 -19.74 14.93
CA GLY A 17 16.70 -19.08 13.64
C GLY A 17 15.70 -19.83 12.75
N LEU A 18 15.84 -21.16 12.66
CA LEU A 18 14.94 -22.01 11.89
C LEU A 18 13.51 -21.99 12.47
N GLY A 19 13.37 -22.01 13.80
CA GLY A 19 12.09 -21.91 14.49
C GLY A 19 11.37 -20.58 14.23
N VAL A 20 12.11 -19.47 14.20
CA VAL A 20 11.55 -18.13 13.91
C VAL A 20 11.09 -18.02 12.45
N VAL A 21 11.88 -18.53 11.50
CA VAL A 21 11.50 -18.53 10.07
C VAL A 21 10.27 -19.41 9.84
N TRP A 22 10.22 -20.58 10.47
CA TRP A 22 9.07 -21.47 10.40
C TRP A 22 7.81 -20.87 11.04
N TRP A 23 7.96 -20.13 12.14
CA TRP A 23 6.85 -19.42 12.78
C TRP A 23 6.35 -18.23 11.95
N MET A 24 7.24 -17.46 11.32
CA MET A 24 6.85 -16.35 10.44
C MET A 24 6.18 -16.83 9.13
N GLY A 25 6.62 -17.96 8.57
CA GLY A 25 5.98 -18.57 7.40
C GLY A 25 4.59 -19.16 7.67
N ARG A 26 4.21 -19.28 8.95
CA ARG A 26 2.92 -19.85 9.40
C ARG A 26 1.85 -18.82 9.70
N LYS A 27 2.08 -17.52 9.47
CA LYS A 27 0.95 -16.59 9.40
C LYS A 27 0.14 -16.97 8.16
N PRO A 28 -1.10 -17.45 8.31
CA PRO A 28 -1.96 -17.59 7.15
C PRO A 28 -2.05 -16.19 6.55
N ALA A 29 -1.63 -16.04 5.30
CA ALA A 29 -2.03 -14.91 4.50
C ALA A 29 -3.56 -14.94 4.54
N THR A 30 -4.17 -14.18 5.44
CA THR A 30 -5.61 -14.02 5.51
C THR A 30 -6.01 -13.55 4.12
N PRO A 31 -6.66 -14.39 3.28
CA PRO A 31 -7.27 -13.85 2.09
C PRO A 31 -8.31 -12.87 2.64
N HIS A 32 -8.19 -11.60 2.30
CA HIS A 32 -9.32 -10.68 2.44
C HIS A 32 -10.41 -11.22 1.52
N THR A 33 -11.23 -12.13 2.03
CA THR A 33 -12.48 -12.53 1.42
C THR A 33 -13.38 -11.31 1.53
N LEU A 34 -13.39 -10.53 0.45
CA LEU A 34 -14.37 -9.47 0.26
C LEU A 34 -15.76 -10.10 0.37
N PRO A 35 -16.70 -9.49 1.11
CA PRO A 35 -18.04 -10.04 1.27
C PRO A 35 -18.71 -10.26 -0.10
N PRO A 36 -19.41 -11.39 -0.30
CA PRO A 36 -20.08 -11.68 -1.57
C PRO A 36 -21.18 -10.64 -1.80
N GLY A 37 -21.05 -9.90 -2.90
CA GLY A 37 -21.77 -8.64 -3.19
C GLY A 37 -20.83 -7.49 -3.59
N ALA A 38 -19.51 -7.66 -3.45
CA ALA A 38 -18.49 -6.70 -3.91
C ALA A 38 -18.17 -6.80 -5.43
N ASP A 39 -18.74 -7.77 -6.12
CA ASP A 39 -18.57 -8.00 -7.55
C ASP A 39 -19.92 -7.80 -8.26
N VAL A 40 -19.88 -7.05 -9.36
CA VAL A 40 -20.98 -6.65 -10.26
C VAL A 40 -21.73 -5.37 -9.87
N GLY A 41 -21.05 -4.22 -9.99
CA GLY A 41 -21.71 -2.90 -10.03
C GLY A 41 -20.82 -1.74 -9.61
N GLY A 42 -19.91 -1.32 -10.48
CA GLY A 42 -19.14 -0.07 -10.31
C GLY A 42 -18.14 -0.10 -9.16
N TYR A 43 -17.04 0.61 -9.31
CA TYR A 43 -16.12 0.87 -8.20
C TYR A 43 -16.77 1.96 -7.32
N GLY A 44 -17.94 1.67 -6.75
CA GLY A 44 -19.00 2.65 -6.46
C GLY A 44 -18.56 3.98 -5.84
N ARG A 45 -19.29 5.06 -6.16
CA ARG A 45 -19.02 6.48 -5.82
C ARG A 45 -18.27 6.73 -4.51
N GLU A 46 -18.66 6.08 -3.41
CA GLU A 46 -17.98 6.23 -2.10
C GLU A 46 -16.51 5.79 -2.10
N ARG A 47 -16.14 4.75 -2.87
CA ARG A 47 -14.76 4.32 -3.03
C ARG A 47 -13.96 5.33 -3.82
N TRP A 48 -14.46 5.82 -4.95
CA TRP A 48 -13.78 6.88 -5.69
C TRP A 48 -13.64 8.18 -4.86
N ALA A 49 -14.67 8.53 -4.07
CA ALA A 49 -14.60 9.69 -3.17
C ALA A 49 -13.57 9.53 -2.05
N ARG A 50 -13.34 8.30 -1.58
CA ARG A 50 -12.25 7.98 -0.65
C ARG A 50 -10.89 8.04 -1.35
N GLU A 51 -10.80 7.47 -2.55
CA GLU A 51 -9.58 7.46 -3.34
C GLU A 51 -9.13 8.88 -3.72
N ARG A 52 -10.06 9.74 -4.16
CA ARG A 52 -9.80 11.17 -4.41
C ARG A 52 -9.22 11.86 -3.18
N ARG A 53 -9.86 11.70 -2.00
CA ARG A 53 -9.39 12.31 -0.74
C ARG A 53 -8.00 11.82 -0.34
N MET A 54 -7.75 10.52 -0.46
CA MET A 54 -6.47 9.91 -0.14
C MET A 54 -5.35 10.42 -1.06
N TRP A 55 -5.57 10.43 -2.37
CA TRP A 55 -4.55 10.90 -3.32
C TRP A 55 -4.34 12.41 -3.26
N ALA A 56 -5.37 13.21 -3.02
CA ALA A 56 -5.23 14.64 -2.79
C ALA A 56 -4.36 14.94 -1.54
N ALA A 57 -4.60 14.23 -0.44
CA ALA A 57 -3.78 14.36 0.77
C ALA A 57 -2.33 13.90 0.55
N THR A 58 -2.15 12.83 -0.23
CA THR A 58 -0.83 12.30 -0.60
C THR A 58 -0.06 13.30 -1.45
N LEU A 59 -0.71 13.86 -2.48
CA LEU A 59 -0.12 14.86 -3.36
C LEU A 59 0.33 16.10 -2.57
N ALA A 60 -0.55 16.65 -1.71
CA ALA A 60 -0.22 17.80 -0.88
C ALA A 60 0.92 17.53 0.12
N ARG A 61 1.12 16.27 0.53
CA ARG A 61 2.28 15.88 1.35
C ARG A 61 3.56 15.83 0.52
N LEU A 62 3.50 15.23 -0.67
CA LEU A 62 4.66 15.09 -1.57
C LEU A 62 5.13 16.46 -2.07
N GLU A 63 4.21 17.36 -2.41
CA GLU A 63 4.54 18.73 -2.84
C GLU A 63 5.22 19.51 -1.71
N ARG A 64 4.70 19.47 -0.48
CA ARG A 64 5.36 20.06 0.70
C ARG A 64 6.72 19.46 1.01
N GLN A 65 6.94 18.18 0.69
CA GLN A 65 8.24 17.54 0.84
C GLN A 65 9.21 18.03 -0.24
N ALA A 66 8.74 18.21 -1.48
CA ALA A 66 9.53 18.74 -2.59
C ALA A 66 9.95 20.20 -2.33
N GLU A 67 9.07 21.02 -1.78
CA GLU A 67 9.38 22.41 -1.38
C GLU A 67 10.56 22.52 -0.40
N ARG A 68 10.78 21.48 0.42
CA ARG A 68 11.85 21.45 1.43
C ARG A 68 13.17 20.90 0.89
N LEU A 69 13.19 20.36 -0.32
CA LEU A 69 14.34 19.70 -0.91
C LEU A 69 14.78 20.46 -2.16
N ASP A 70 15.96 21.08 -2.10
CA ASP A 70 16.59 21.71 -3.25
C ASP A 70 18.01 21.14 -3.46
N PRO A 71 18.26 20.39 -4.56
CA PRO A 71 17.32 20.04 -5.63
C PRO A 71 16.32 18.95 -5.24
N VAL A 72 15.13 18.99 -5.85
CA VAL A 72 14.09 17.98 -5.67
C VAL A 72 14.59 16.63 -6.23
N PRO A 73 14.55 15.54 -5.45
CA PRO A 73 14.96 14.23 -5.94
C PRO A 73 14.08 13.72 -7.11
N PRO A 74 14.66 13.09 -8.15
CA PRO A 74 13.88 12.60 -9.29
C PRO A 74 12.78 11.59 -8.96
N HIS A 75 12.97 10.78 -7.91
CA HIS A 75 11.94 9.84 -7.45
C HIS A 75 10.72 10.59 -6.90
N LEU A 76 10.93 11.67 -6.15
CA LEU A 76 9.86 12.45 -5.56
C LEU A 76 9.03 13.15 -6.65
N MET A 77 9.67 13.62 -7.72
CA MET A 77 8.96 14.15 -8.89
C MET A 77 8.07 13.08 -9.56
N ARG A 78 8.58 11.84 -9.71
CA ARG A 78 7.79 10.72 -10.25
C ARG A 78 6.61 10.37 -9.37
N ASP A 79 6.80 10.36 -8.05
CA ASP A 79 5.73 10.07 -7.09
C ASP A 79 4.64 11.14 -7.13
N ILE A 80 5.01 12.42 -7.26
CA ILE A 80 4.07 13.53 -7.46
C ILE A 80 3.27 13.34 -8.76
N GLU A 81 3.95 13.01 -9.86
CA GLU A 81 3.28 12.79 -11.15
C GLU A 81 2.31 11.59 -11.10
N GLN A 82 2.71 10.50 -10.45
CA GLN A 82 1.85 9.33 -10.26
C GLN A 82 0.63 9.67 -9.39
N ALA A 83 0.81 10.39 -8.29
CA ALA A 83 -0.28 10.83 -7.43
C ALA A 83 -1.26 11.74 -8.19
N ARG A 84 -0.77 12.65 -9.03
CA ARG A 84 -1.61 13.49 -9.92
C ARG A 84 -2.43 12.65 -10.89
N LYS A 85 -1.82 11.67 -11.57
CA LYS A 85 -2.53 10.77 -12.50
C LYS A 85 -3.64 9.97 -11.79
N ARG A 86 -3.36 9.47 -10.59
CA ARG A 86 -4.34 8.73 -9.78
C ARG A 86 -5.50 9.61 -9.32
N LEU A 87 -5.21 10.83 -8.89
CA LEU A 87 -6.22 11.81 -8.51
C LEU A 87 -7.13 12.17 -9.69
N ALA A 88 -6.56 12.50 -10.83
CA ALA A 88 -7.30 12.84 -12.05
C ALA A 88 -8.23 11.68 -12.49
N ARG A 89 -7.75 10.44 -12.39
CA ARG A 89 -8.58 9.26 -12.68
C ARG A 89 -9.75 9.15 -11.71
N ALA A 90 -9.52 9.33 -10.42
CA ALA A 90 -10.60 9.24 -9.42
C ALA A 90 -11.64 10.36 -9.62
N GLU A 91 -11.22 11.56 -10.03
CA GLU A 91 -12.12 12.67 -10.35
C GLU A 91 -12.95 12.39 -11.60
N MET A 92 -12.34 11.86 -12.67
CA MET A 92 -13.05 11.49 -13.89
C MET A 92 -14.16 10.46 -13.60
N MET A 93 -13.83 9.41 -12.85
CA MET A 93 -14.80 8.35 -12.52
C MET A 93 -15.91 8.84 -11.58
N LEU A 94 -15.62 9.77 -10.65
CA LEU A 94 -16.66 10.39 -9.83
C LEU A 94 -17.64 11.20 -10.67
N ASN A 95 -17.14 11.96 -11.65
CA ASN A 95 -17.99 12.74 -12.53
C ASN A 95 -18.86 11.83 -13.42
N GLU A 96 -18.31 10.72 -13.92
CA GLU A 96 -19.08 9.72 -14.69
C GLU A 96 -20.23 9.12 -13.86
N GLU A 97 -19.97 8.75 -12.60
CA GLU A 97 -21.00 8.24 -11.69
C GLU A 97 -22.04 9.32 -11.33
N ASP A 98 -21.61 10.57 -11.08
CA ASP A 98 -22.52 11.69 -10.80
C ASP A 98 -23.48 11.92 -11.99
N THR A 99 -23.00 11.85 -13.23
CA THR A 99 -23.85 11.98 -14.43
C THR A 99 -24.78 10.79 -14.67
N ALA A 100 -24.41 9.59 -14.22
CA ALA A 100 -25.24 8.39 -14.33
C ALA A 100 -26.40 8.43 -13.33
N ASP A 101 -26.17 8.97 -12.14
CA ASP A 101 -27.19 9.12 -11.08
C ASP A 101 -28.24 10.21 -11.43
N GLU A 102 -27.87 11.26 -12.18
CA GLU A 102 -28.81 12.33 -12.60
C GLU A 102 -29.77 11.91 -13.74
N GLY A 103 -29.47 10.82 -14.45
CA GLY A 103 -30.24 10.34 -15.60
C GLY A 103 -31.21 9.17 -15.31
N ALA A 104 -31.24 8.66 -14.08
CA ALA A 104 -32.05 7.53 -13.63
C ALA A 104 -33.27 7.97 -12.80
#